data_AF-A0AAW4WZP9-F1
#
_entry.id   AF-A0AAW4WZP9-F1
#
_cell.length_a   1.000
_cell.length_b   1.000
_cell.length_c   1.000
_cell.angle_alpha   90.00
_cell.angle_beta   90.00
_cell.angle_gamma   90.00
#
_symmetry.space_group_name_H-M   'P 1'
#
loop_
_entity.id
_entity.type
_entity.pdbx_description
1 polymer ?
#
loop_
_entity_poly.entity_id
_entity_poly.type
_entity_poly.pdbx_seq_one_letter_code
_entity_poly.pdbx_strand_id
1 'polypeptide(L)'
;HGELPPNDWQSFFGGPAWARVADGQWYLHLFDKAQPDVNWKNPDIHEEFKKTLRFWSDHGTDGFRIDVAHGLAKDLESKPL
;
A
#
# COMPACT_ATOMS: atom_id res chain seq x y z
N HIS A 1 -8.25 -4.25 22.93
CA HIS A 1 -6.85 -3.92 22.57
C HIS A 1 -6.52 -4.55 21.21
N GLY A 2 -6.38 -3.78 20.12
CA GLY A 2 -6.07 -4.33 18.77
C GLY A 2 -7.13 -5.24 18.12
N GLU A 3 -8.25 -5.48 18.80
CA GLU A 3 -9.36 -6.34 18.35
C GLU A 3 -10.16 -5.74 17.19
N LEU A 4 -10.17 -4.41 17.08
CA LEU A 4 -10.81 -3.66 16.02
C LEU A 4 -9.77 -3.17 15.01
N PRO A 5 -10.16 -2.95 13.74
CA PRO A 5 -9.25 -2.37 12.76
C PRO A 5 -8.79 -0.97 13.20
N PRO A 6 -7.62 -0.50 12.75
CA PRO A 6 -7.08 0.81 13.11
C PRO A 6 -8.03 1.99 12.81
N ASN A 7 -8.79 1.93 11.73
CA ASN A 7 -9.84 2.88 11.39
C ASN A 7 -10.94 2.22 10.52
N ASP A 8 -11.94 2.99 10.11
CA ASP A 8 -13.10 2.53 9.32
C ASP A 8 -12.92 2.67 7.80
N TRP A 9 -11.67 2.82 7.32
CA TRP A 9 -11.38 2.96 5.90
C TRP A 9 -11.95 1.81 5.07
N GLN A 10 -12.44 2.14 3.88
CA GLN A 10 -13.02 1.21 2.92
C GLN A 10 -12.07 0.97 1.76
N SER A 11 -12.06 -0.25 1.24
CA SER A 11 -11.38 -0.60 -0.01
C SER A 11 -12.10 0.08 -1.18
N PHE A 12 -11.34 0.47 -2.21
CA PHE A 12 -11.88 0.96 -3.48
C PHE A 12 -12.73 -0.09 -4.21
N PHE A 13 -12.57 -1.38 -3.88
CA PHE A 13 -13.40 -2.47 -4.41
C PHE A 13 -14.57 -2.85 -3.50
N GLY A 14 -14.77 -2.11 -2.40
CA GLY A 14 -15.87 -2.27 -1.46
C GLY A 14 -15.52 -3.13 -0.24
N GLY A 15 -16.15 -2.82 0.88
CA GLY A 15 -15.88 -3.44 2.18
C GLY A 15 -14.66 -2.86 2.90
N PRO A 16 -14.30 -3.40 4.08
CA PRO A 16 -13.21 -2.87 4.90
C PRO A 16 -11.86 -2.93 4.17
N ALA A 17 -11.04 -1.89 4.32
CA ALA A 17 -9.66 -1.84 3.83
C ALA A 17 -8.66 -2.58 4.76
N TRP A 18 -9.14 -3.12 5.88
CA TRP A 18 -8.31 -3.80 6.86
C TRP A 18 -8.66 -5.27 6.93
N ALA A 19 -7.64 -6.11 6.82
CA ALA A 19 -7.76 -7.54 7.00
C ALA A 19 -6.85 -8.00 8.15
N ARG A 20 -7.32 -9.02 8.87
CA ARG A 20 -6.64 -9.54 10.06
C ARG A 20 -5.93 -10.85 9.72
N VAL A 21 -4.67 -10.97 10.14
CA VAL A 21 -3.88 -12.20 10.01
C VAL A 21 -4.06 -13.09 11.26
N ALA A 22 -3.61 -14.35 11.17
CA ALA A 22 -3.87 -15.39 12.17
C ALA A 22 -3.32 -15.06 13.57
N ASP A 23 -2.22 -14.31 13.65
CA ASP A 23 -1.63 -13.83 14.92
C ASP A 23 -2.36 -12.62 15.52
N GLY A 24 -3.42 -12.16 14.84
CA GLY A 24 -4.28 -11.09 15.30
C GLY A 24 -3.86 -9.68 14.86
N GLN A 25 -2.76 -9.52 14.13
CA GLN A 25 -2.36 -8.23 13.55
C GLN A 25 -3.25 -7.84 12.36
N TRP A 26 -3.30 -6.55 12.05
CA TRP A 26 -4.01 -5.99 10.91
C TRP A 26 -3.05 -5.54 9.83
N TYR A 27 -3.43 -5.73 8.57
CA TYR A 27 -2.76 -5.12 7.42
C TYR A 27 -3.77 -4.35 6.57
N LEU A 28 -3.28 -3.29 5.93
CA LEU A 28 -4.06 -2.44 5.04
C LEU A 28 -4.03 -3.02 3.62
N HIS A 29 -5.18 -2.96 2.94
CA HIS A 29 -5.33 -3.18 1.51
C HIS A 29 -6.37 -2.17 0.96
N LEU A 30 -5.91 -1.20 0.17
CA LEU A 30 -6.80 -0.21 -0.46
C LEU A 30 -7.62 -0.81 -1.61
N PHE A 31 -7.24 -2.00 -2.09
CA PHE A 31 -7.92 -2.74 -3.15
C PHE A 31 -8.27 -4.16 -2.66
N ASP A 32 -7.83 -5.20 -3.35
CA ASP A 32 -8.10 -6.60 -2.98
C ASP A 32 -7.26 -7.04 -1.77
N LYS A 33 -7.76 -7.98 -0.96
CA LYS A 33 -7.03 -8.54 0.18
C LYS A 33 -5.70 -9.19 -0.20
N ALA A 34 -5.57 -9.68 -1.43
CA ALA A 34 -4.32 -10.21 -2.00
C ALA A 34 -3.32 -9.12 -2.42
N GLN A 35 -3.71 -7.84 -2.32
CA GLN A 35 -2.88 -6.67 -2.65
C GLN A 35 -2.59 -5.83 -1.38
N PRO A 36 -1.78 -6.35 -0.43
CA PRO A 36 -1.43 -5.61 0.77
C PRO A 36 -0.63 -4.35 0.43
N ASP A 37 -0.98 -3.24 1.06
CA ASP A 37 -0.31 -1.97 0.86
C ASP A 37 1.08 -1.96 1.50
N VAL A 38 2.08 -1.52 0.72
CA VAL A 38 3.41 -1.26 1.26
C VAL A 38 3.43 0.00 2.13
N ASN A 39 4.25 -0.02 3.17
CA ASN A 39 4.47 1.13 4.05
C ASN A 39 5.54 2.07 3.47
N TRP A 40 5.11 3.15 2.82
CA TRP A 40 6.01 4.18 2.27
C TRP A 40 6.74 5.02 3.32
N LYS A 41 6.48 4.85 4.63
CA LYS A 41 7.33 5.43 5.69
C LYS A 41 8.59 4.59 5.94
N ASN A 42 8.67 3.36 5.42
CA ASN A 42 9.87 2.54 5.51
C ASN A 42 10.87 2.92 4.38
N PRO A 43 12.09 3.37 4.71
CA PRO A 43 13.09 3.72 3.69
C PRO A 43 13.47 2.56 2.77
N ASP A 44 13.40 1.31 3.22
CA ASP A 44 13.74 0.15 2.39
C ASP A 44 12.80 0.00 1.18
N ILE A 45 11.52 0.38 1.34
CA ILE A 45 10.54 0.38 0.25
C ILE A 45 10.94 1.37 -0.84
N HIS A 46 11.56 2.51 -0.47
CA HIS A 46 12.00 3.50 -1.45
C HIS A 46 13.17 2.95 -2.26
N GLU A 47 14.10 2.24 -1.63
CA GLU A 47 15.23 1.61 -2.32
C GLU A 47 14.77 0.48 -3.25
N GLU A 48 13.87 -0.39 -2.81
CA GLU A 48 13.33 -1.47 -3.66
C GLU A 48 12.52 -0.92 -4.84
N PHE A 49 11.75 0.16 -4.65
CA PHE A 49 11.05 0.81 -5.75
C PHE A 49 12.03 1.40 -6.78
N LYS A 50 13.08 2.10 -6.32
CA LYS A 50 14.14 2.61 -7.20
C LYS A 50 14.87 1.49 -7.95
N LYS A 51 15.15 0.37 -7.28
CA LYS A 51 15.76 -0.81 -7.90
C LYS A 51 14.88 -1.41 -8.99
N THR A 52 13.57 -1.47 -8.76
CA THR A 52 12.60 -1.93 -9.76
C THR A 52 12.58 -1.02 -10.99
N LEU A 53 12.56 0.31 -10.80
CA LEU A 53 12.64 1.26 -11.91
C LEU A 53 13.95 1.12 -12.69
N ARG A 54 15.09 1.03 -11.99
CA ARG A 54 16.40 0.82 -12.62
C ARG A 54 16.45 -0.46 -13.45
N PHE A 55 15.94 -1.57 -12.91
CA PHE A 55 15.86 -2.83 -13.65
C PHE A 55 15.21 -2.63 -15.02
N TRP A 56 14.03 -2.01 -15.09
CA TRP A 56 13.35 -1.79 -16.37
C TRP A 56 14.02 -0.74 -17.27
N SER A 57 14.60 0.30 -16.69
CA SER A 57 15.40 1.29 -17.45
C SER A 57 16.64 0.66 -18.08
N ASP A 58 17.35 -0.21 -17.36
CA ASP A 58 18.52 -0.94 -17.87
C ASP A 58 18.16 -1.89 -19.03
N HIS A 59 16.87 -2.26 -19.15
CA HIS A 59 16.33 -3.04 -20.26
C HIS A 59 15.73 -2.17 -21.40
N GLY A 60 16.00 -0.86 -21.39
CA GLY A 60 15.66 0.04 -22.50
C GLY A 60 14.25 0.61 -22.48
N THR A 61 13.57 0.64 -21.32
CA THR A 61 12.27 1.32 -21.19
C THR A 61 12.43 2.84 -21.25
N ASP A 62 11.65 3.52 -22.10
CA ASP A 62 11.72 4.98 -22.28
C ASP A 62 10.97 5.81 -21.21
N GLY A 63 10.15 5.17 -20.38
CA GLY A 63 9.41 5.86 -19.32
C GLY A 63 8.41 4.98 -18.57
N PHE A 64 7.80 5.54 -17.52
CA PHE A 64 6.91 4.81 -16.63
C PHE A 64 5.57 5.51 -16.45
N ARG A 65 4.48 4.75 -16.50
CA ARG A 65 3.19 5.14 -15.96
C ARG A 65 3.09 4.60 -14.54
N ILE A 66 3.07 5.50 -13.55
CA ILE A 66 2.92 5.10 -12.14
C ILE A 66 1.44 5.08 -11.78
N ASP A 67 0.94 3.89 -11.48
CA ASP A 67 -0.44 3.73 -11.04
C ASP A 67 -0.64 4.14 -9.58
N VAL A 68 -1.82 4.69 -9.27
CA VAL A 68 -2.26 5.02 -7.90
C VAL A 68 -1.20 5.80 -7.09
N ALA A 69 -0.45 6.69 -7.74
CA ALA A 69 0.62 7.46 -7.09
C ALA A 69 0.11 8.30 -5.89
N HIS A 70 -1.15 8.71 -5.92
CA HIS A 70 -1.80 9.45 -4.83
C HIS A 70 -2.04 8.58 -3.57
N GLY A 71 -2.05 7.26 -3.70
CA GLY A 71 -2.27 6.31 -2.60
C GLY A 71 -0.98 5.80 -1.94
N LEU A 72 0.20 6.28 -2.34
CA LEU A 72 1.48 5.79 -1.80
C LEU A 72 1.67 6.21 -0.34
N ALA A 73 1.51 7.50 -0.03
CA ALA A 73 1.58 7.99 1.33
C ALA A 73 0.22 7.84 2.02
N LYS A 74 0.23 7.25 3.21
CA LYS A 74 -0.97 7.08 4.05
C LYS A 74 -0.84 7.91 5.31
N ASP A 75 -1.82 8.76 5.55
CA ASP A 75 -2.05 9.38 6.84
C ASP A 75 -3.27 8.71 7.48
N LEU A 76 -3.05 7.81 8.44
CA LEU A 76 -4.14 7.02 9.03
C LEU A 76 -5.08 7.87 9.90
N GLU A 77 -4.65 9.07 10.28
CA GLU A 77 -5.42 10.05 11.04
C GLU A 77 -6.23 10.99 10.12
N SER A 78 -5.94 11.01 8.82
CA SER A 78 -6.71 11.81 7.87
C SER A 78 -8.01 11.10 7.50
N LYS A 79 -9.01 11.89 7.09
CA LYS A 79 -10.17 11.31 6.39
C LYS A 79 -9.65 10.55 5.16
N PRO A 80 -10.19 9.36 4.85
CA PRO A 80 -9.77 8.62 3.66
C PRO A 80 -9.99 9.50 2.41
N LEU A 81 -9.05 9.39 1.46
CA LEU A 81 -9.12 10.03 0.15
C LEU A 81 -10.36 9.57 -0.62
#